data_AF-A0A3A9EZQ9-F1
#
_entry.id   AF-A0A3A9EZQ9-F1
#
_cell.length_a   1.000
_cell.length_b   1.000
_cell.length_c   1.000
_cell.angle_alpha   90.00
_cell.angle_beta   90.00
_cell.angle_gamma   90.00
#
_symmetry.space_group_name_H-M   'P 1'
#
loop_
_entity.id
_entity.type
_entity.pdbx_description
1 polymer ?
#
loop_
_entity_poly.entity_id
_entity_poly.type
_entity_poly.pdbx_seq_one_letter_code
_entity_poly.pdbx_strand_id
1 'polypeptide(L)'
;MLLDSTTASQNLADSTPLWVTIIGWGITLLAAVLPSIFNFFSTRHLRKDVEALQNAKKQAIDKVKFVEQRIGIISNLEKFIKALESDVKGKSTVANLSRTLATVQSYAERLGFSTTDKKEITDLLELTRDMQMNSTLRCNITPDMIQSIIEILSKGEYLA
;
A
#
# COMPACT_ATOMS: atom_id res chain seq x y z
N MET A 1 -4.18 13.66 -99.93
CA MET A 1 -5.22 14.32 -99.10
C MET A 1 -5.89 13.20 -98.30
N LEU A 2 -6.00 13.17 -96.98
CA LEU A 2 -5.65 14.00 -95.81
C LEU A 2 -5.79 13.00 -94.63
N LEU A 3 -4.71 12.71 -93.88
CA LEU A 3 -4.56 12.95 -92.43
C LEU A 3 -5.83 12.83 -91.57
N ASP A 4 -5.84 11.88 -90.63
CA ASP A 4 -5.95 12.14 -89.17
C ASP A 4 -5.68 10.82 -88.40
N SER A 5 -4.52 10.60 -87.78
CA SER A 5 -4.04 11.05 -86.45
C SER A 5 -5.02 10.88 -85.29
N THR A 6 -4.58 10.11 -84.27
CA THR A 6 -4.95 10.20 -82.83
C THR A 6 -6.42 9.96 -82.48
N THR A 7 -6.75 8.90 -81.75
CA THR A 7 -6.71 8.93 -80.28
C THR A 7 -6.41 7.56 -79.67
N ALA A 8 -5.14 7.34 -79.37
CA ALA A 8 -4.76 6.53 -78.21
C ALA A 8 -4.91 7.42 -76.97
N SER A 9 -5.94 7.20 -76.15
CA SER A 9 -6.04 7.56 -74.72
C SER A 9 -7.52 7.56 -74.32
N GLN A 10 -7.81 7.14 -73.08
CA GLN A 10 -9.13 6.89 -72.46
C GLN A 10 -9.54 5.42 -72.65
N ASN A 11 -9.37 4.50 -71.70
CA ASN A 11 -9.51 4.63 -70.25
C ASN A 11 -8.65 3.56 -69.55
N LEU A 12 -7.44 3.94 -69.10
CA LEU A 12 -6.85 3.36 -67.89
C LEU A 12 -7.56 4.04 -66.71
N ALA A 13 -8.83 3.69 -66.52
CA ALA A 13 -9.53 3.96 -65.27
C ALA A 13 -9.60 2.63 -64.52
N ASP A 14 -8.42 2.26 -64.03
CA ASP A 14 -8.19 1.56 -62.78
C ASP A 14 -9.43 0.97 -62.11
N SER A 15 -9.79 -0.25 -62.51
CA SER A 15 -10.65 -1.09 -61.70
C SER A 15 -9.79 -1.66 -60.58
N THR A 16 -9.56 -0.88 -59.52
CA THR A 16 -8.99 -1.41 -58.27
C THR A 16 -9.86 -2.56 -57.83
N PRO A 17 -9.33 -3.80 -57.81
CA PRO A 17 -10.16 -4.97 -57.58
C PRO A 17 -10.74 -4.91 -56.16
N LEU A 18 -12.01 -5.28 -56.01
CA LEU A 18 -12.80 -5.10 -54.78
C LEU A 18 -12.12 -5.62 -53.50
N TRP A 19 -11.23 -6.63 -53.62
CA TRP A 19 -10.46 -7.15 -52.51
C TRP A 19 -9.45 -6.13 -51.95
N VAL A 20 -8.86 -5.27 -52.78
CA VAL A 20 -7.95 -4.18 -52.37
C VAL A 20 -8.73 -3.13 -51.56
N THR A 21 -9.95 -2.85 -51.97
CA THR A 21 -10.84 -1.93 -51.26
C THR A 21 -11.23 -2.51 -49.90
N ILE A 22 -11.64 -3.78 -49.84
CA ILE A 22 -12.01 -4.48 -48.59
C ILE A 22 -10.83 -4.52 -47.61
N ILE A 23 -9.62 -4.84 -48.08
CA ILE A 23 -8.41 -4.83 -47.25
C ILE A 23 -8.06 -3.41 -46.80
N GLY A 24 -8.20 -2.42 -47.67
CA GLY A 24 -7.98 -1.00 -47.35
C GLY A 24 -8.89 -0.49 -46.24
N TRP A 25 -10.19 -0.82 -46.29
CA TRP A 25 -11.13 -0.50 -45.21
C TRP A 25 -10.78 -1.23 -43.91
N GLY A 26 -10.35 -2.49 -43.99
CA GLY A 26 -9.91 -3.27 -42.83
C GLY A 26 -8.69 -2.67 -42.12
N ILE A 27 -7.66 -2.27 -42.87
CA ILE A 27 -6.45 -1.63 -42.33
C ILE A 27 -6.79 -0.25 -41.72
N THR A 28 -7.66 0.52 -42.38
CA THR A 28 -8.07 1.85 -41.90
C THR A 28 -8.86 1.74 -40.59
N LEU A 29 -9.75 0.75 -40.48
CA LEU A 29 -10.49 0.47 -39.24
C LEU A 29 -9.53 0.04 -38.12
N LEU A 30 -8.57 -0.85 -38.42
CA LEU A 30 -7.57 -1.29 -37.45
C LEU A 30 -6.72 -0.11 -36.95
N ALA A 31 -6.28 0.77 -37.87
CA ALA A 31 -5.49 1.95 -37.54
C ALA A 31 -6.25 2.98 -36.69
N ALA A 32 -7.59 3.05 -36.82
CA ALA A 32 -8.42 3.90 -35.97
C ALA A 32 -8.67 3.30 -34.57
N VAL A 33 -8.75 1.97 -34.48
CA VAL A 33 -9.10 1.25 -33.24
C VAL A 33 -7.87 0.95 -32.37
N LEU A 34 -6.71 0.65 -32.98
CA LEU A 34 -5.46 0.34 -32.28
C LEU A 34 -5.02 1.45 -31.30
N PRO A 35 -5.02 2.75 -31.66
CA PRO A 35 -4.68 3.82 -30.72
C PRO A 35 -5.64 3.86 -29.54
N SER A 36 -6.94 3.63 -29.76
CA SER A 36 -7.95 3.67 -28.68
C SER A 36 -7.78 2.51 -27.69
N ILE A 37 -7.53 1.29 -28.19
CA ILE A 37 -7.26 0.12 -27.34
C ILE A 37 -5.94 0.30 -26.59
N PHE A 38 -4.88 0.70 -27.29
CA PHE A 38 -3.56 0.93 -26.68
C PHE A 38 -3.60 2.03 -25.61
N ASN A 39 -4.33 3.12 -25.86
CA ASN A 39 -4.47 4.21 -24.90
C ASN A 39 -5.25 3.74 -23.65
N PHE A 40 -6.27 2.89 -23.82
CA PHE A 40 -7.00 2.30 -22.69
C PHE A 40 -6.15 1.37 -21.82
N PHE A 41 -5.37 0.48 -22.45
CA PHE A 41 -4.48 -0.44 -21.75
C PHE A 41 -3.31 0.29 -21.07
N SER A 42 -2.66 1.23 -21.77
CA SER A 42 -1.58 2.03 -21.21
C SER A 42 -2.07 2.90 -20.05
N THR A 43 -3.22 3.57 -20.16
CA THR A 43 -3.80 4.35 -19.04
C THR A 43 -4.09 3.47 -17.83
N ARG A 44 -4.58 2.24 -18.03
CA ARG A 44 -4.85 1.31 -16.94
C ARG A 44 -3.58 0.77 -16.30
N HIS A 45 -2.53 0.50 -17.08
CA HIS A 45 -1.23 0.06 -16.57
C HIS A 45 -0.53 1.19 -15.82
N LEU A 46 -0.48 2.39 -16.40
CA LEU A 46 0.08 3.60 -15.79
C LEU A 46 -0.59 3.94 -14.45
N ARG A 47 -1.93 3.81 -14.35
CA ARG A 47 -2.63 4.02 -13.08
C ARG A 47 -2.19 3.02 -12.01
N LYS A 48 -2.08 1.73 -12.37
CA LYS A 48 -1.58 0.70 -11.44
C LYS A 48 -0.15 0.94 -11.02
N ASP A 49 0.72 1.34 -11.96
CA ASP A 49 2.12 1.64 -11.66
C ASP A 49 2.22 2.85 -10.73
N VAL A 50 1.45 3.91 -10.98
CA VAL A 50 1.40 5.11 -10.12
C VAL A 50 0.86 4.77 -8.73
N GLU A 51 -0.20 3.98 -8.63
CA GLU A 51 -0.74 3.51 -7.35
C GLU A 51 0.27 2.66 -6.59
N ALA A 52 0.95 1.73 -7.27
CA ALA A 52 2.00 0.92 -6.69
C ALA A 52 3.19 1.77 -6.20
N LEU A 53 3.61 2.77 -6.98
CA LEU A 53 4.69 3.69 -6.61
C LEU A 53 4.31 4.59 -5.43
N GLN A 54 3.07 5.10 -5.40
CA GLN A 54 2.57 5.88 -4.27
C GLN A 54 2.48 5.03 -3.01
N ASN A 55 2.00 3.79 -3.12
CA ASN A 55 1.93 2.86 -1.99
C ASN A 55 3.33 2.49 -1.48
N ALA A 56 4.27 2.20 -2.37
CA ALA A 56 5.67 1.93 -2.01
C ALA A 56 6.32 3.14 -1.32
N LYS A 57 6.10 4.36 -1.84
CA LYS A 57 6.58 5.60 -1.21
C LYS A 57 5.98 5.79 0.18
N LYS A 58 4.67 5.57 0.32
CA LYS A 58 3.98 5.68 1.62
C LYS A 58 4.55 4.68 2.63
N GLN A 59 4.77 3.43 2.19
CA GLN A 59 5.33 2.38 3.02
C GLN A 59 6.77 2.69 3.44
N ALA A 60 7.58 3.24 2.54
CA ALA A 60 8.94 3.70 2.88
C ALA A 60 8.94 4.85 3.89
N ILE A 61 8.03 5.82 3.75
CA ILE A 61 7.87 6.91 4.72
C ILE A 61 7.44 6.37 6.10
N ASP A 62 6.48 5.44 6.12
CA ASP A 62 6.01 4.82 7.36
C ASP A 62 7.14 4.00 8.03
N LYS A 63 8.00 3.32 7.25
CA LYS A 63 9.21 2.64 7.76
C LYS A 63 10.19 3.61 8.42
N VAL A 64 10.53 4.70 7.74
CA VAL A 64 11.46 5.72 8.27
C VAL A 64 10.92 6.33 9.56
N LYS A 65 9.64 6.74 9.58
CA LYS A 65 8.99 7.27 10.79
C LYS A 65 8.98 6.26 11.92
N PHE A 66 8.74 4.99 11.62
CA PHE A 66 8.79 3.94 12.63
C PHE A 66 10.19 3.80 13.22
N VAL A 67 11.25 3.77 12.40
CA VAL A 67 12.64 3.71 12.90
C VAL A 67 12.95 4.88 13.84
N GLU A 68 12.58 6.09 13.45
CA GLU A 68 12.78 7.30 14.27
C GLU A 68 12.01 7.23 15.59
N GLN A 69 10.75 6.78 15.54
CA GLN A 69 9.88 6.73 16.73
C GLN A 69 10.09 5.50 17.61
N ARG A 70 10.68 4.42 17.07
CA ARG A 70 10.84 3.12 17.75
C ARG A 70 11.58 3.28 19.07
N ILE A 71 12.66 4.04 19.09
CA ILE A 71 13.47 4.28 20.30
C ILE A 71 12.62 4.99 21.37
N GLY A 72 11.80 5.98 20.97
CA GLY A 72 10.90 6.68 21.88
C GLY A 72 9.78 5.78 22.42
N ILE A 73 9.22 4.91 21.56
CA ILE A 73 8.20 3.93 21.95
C ILE A 73 8.79 2.94 22.96
N ILE A 74 9.96 2.35 22.68
CA ILE A 74 10.64 1.40 23.58
C ILE A 74 10.94 2.07 24.92
N SER A 75 11.49 3.29 24.91
CA SER A 75 11.76 4.03 26.16
C SER A 75 10.49 4.27 26.98
N ASN A 76 9.35 4.52 26.34
CA ASN A 76 8.08 4.66 27.05
C ASN A 76 7.60 3.32 27.63
N LEU A 77 7.72 2.22 26.89
CA LEU A 77 7.41 0.87 27.38
C LEU A 77 8.29 0.48 28.58
N GLU A 78 9.59 0.76 28.54
CA GLU A 78 10.51 0.54 29.67
C GLU A 78 10.13 1.38 30.91
N LYS A 79 9.69 2.62 30.72
CA LYS A 79 9.16 3.44 31.82
C LYS A 79 7.91 2.82 32.42
N PHE A 80 7.05 2.19 31.62
CA PHE A 80 5.87 1.47 32.13
C PHE A 80 6.25 0.23 32.93
N ILE A 81 7.26 -0.52 32.48
CA ILE A 81 7.81 -1.64 33.26
C ILE A 81 8.27 -1.16 34.64
N LYS A 82 9.07 -0.09 34.70
CA LYS A 82 9.51 0.49 35.99
C LYS A 82 8.34 1.00 36.85
N ALA A 83 7.31 1.57 36.23
CA ALA A 83 6.11 2.02 36.93
C ALA A 83 5.28 0.84 37.48
N LEU A 84 5.26 -0.30 36.79
CA LEU A 84 4.63 -1.54 37.25
C LEU A 84 5.41 -2.15 38.42
N GLU A 85 6.74 -2.16 38.36
CA GLU A 85 7.62 -2.67 39.42
C GLU A 85 7.56 -1.83 40.70
N SER A 86 7.41 -0.50 40.56
CA SER A 86 7.27 0.43 41.70
C SER A 86 5.83 0.55 42.23
N ASP A 87 4.90 -0.25 41.71
CA ASP A 87 3.46 -0.27 42.03
C ASP A 87 2.74 1.09 41.85
N VAL A 88 3.32 1.99 41.04
CA VAL A 88 2.74 3.30 40.70
C VAL A 88 1.71 3.11 39.57
N LYS A 89 0.61 2.42 39.88
CA LYS A 89 -0.48 2.10 38.95
C LYS A 89 -1.56 3.17 38.99
N GLY A 90 -1.31 4.28 38.29
CA GLY A 90 -2.30 5.33 38.09
C GLY A 90 -3.15 5.11 36.83
N LYS A 91 -4.38 5.61 36.84
CA LYS A 91 -5.26 5.66 35.64
C LYS A 91 -4.57 6.37 34.45
N SER A 92 -3.76 7.38 34.73
CA SER A 92 -2.93 8.09 33.73
C SER A 92 -1.87 7.17 33.10
N THR A 93 -1.22 6.32 33.90
CA THR A 93 -0.21 5.35 33.45
C THR A 93 -0.83 4.34 32.48
N VAL A 94 -1.97 3.75 32.84
CA VAL A 94 -2.70 2.79 31.99
C VAL A 94 -3.18 3.45 30.69
N ALA A 95 -3.69 4.68 30.75
CA ALA A 95 -4.11 5.42 29.57
C ALA A 95 -2.92 5.72 28.61
N ASN A 96 -1.76 6.07 29.14
CA ASN A 96 -0.57 6.30 28.31
C ASN A 96 -0.02 5.00 27.72
N LEU A 97 -0.08 3.89 28.46
CA LEU A 97 0.28 2.56 27.94
C LEU A 97 -0.66 2.17 26.78
N SER A 98 -1.97 2.34 26.95
CA SER A 98 -2.97 2.09 25.90
C SER A 98 -2.68 2.89 24.63
N ARG A 99 -2.35 4.19 24.75
CA ARG A 99 -1.96 5.03 23.60
C ARG A 99 -0.67 4.54 22.93
N THR A 100 0.30 4.12 23.72
CA THR A 100 1.58 3.60 23.20
C THR A 100 1.34 2.29 22.43
N LEU A 101 0.54 1.38 22.98
CA LEU A 101 0.17 0.12 22.32
C LEU A 101 -0.67 0.35 21.06
N ALA A 102 -1.61 1.31 21.05
CA ALA A 102 -2.36 1.67 19.85
C ALA A 102 -1.45 2.22 18.73
N THR A 103 -0.41 2.96 19.12
CA THR A 103 0.60 3.45 18.17
C THR A 103 1.39 2.27 17.58
N VAL A 104 1.83 1.33 18.42
CA VAL A 104 2.52 0.11 18.00
C VAL A 104 1.64 -0.74 17.08
N GLN A 105 0.36 -0.94 17.40
CA GLN A 105 -0.58 -1.66 16.55
C GLN A 105 -0.73 -1.00 15.17
N SER A 106 -0.81 0.33 15.12
CA SER A 106 -0.90 1.04 13.83
C SER A 106 0.33 0.81 12.96
N TYR A 107 1.53 0.80 13.56
CA TYR A 107 2.76 0.47 12.84
C TYR A 107 2.78 -1.00 12.42
N ALA A 108 2.36 -1.92 13.29
CA ALA A 108 2.32 -3.34 12.99
C ALA A 108 1.45 -3.64 11.76
N GLU A 109 0.29 -2.97 11.65
CA GLU A 109 -0.58 -3.09 10.48
C GLU A 109 0.04 -2.54 9.20
N ARG A 110 0.70 -1.38 9.25
CA ARG A 110 1.26 -0.70 8.08
C ARG A 110 2.56 -1.32 7.57
N LEU A 111 3.37 -1.87 8.48
CA LEU A 111 4.71 -2.39 8.18
C LEU A 111 4.72 -3.90 7.94
N GLY A 112 3.56 -4.56 8.05
CA GLY A 112 3.43 -5.98 7.73
C GLY A 112 4.08 -6.88 8.79
N PHE A 113 3.88 -6.57 10.07
CA PHE A 113 4.34 -7.45 11.16
C PHE A 113 3.71 -8.85 11.02
N SER A 114 4.36 -9.87 11.60
CA SER A 114 3.82 -11.22 11.56
C SER A 114 2.44 -11.26 12.22
N THR A 115 1.59 -12.19 11.77
CA THR A 115 0.25 -12.39 12.34
C THR A 115 0.30 -12.68 13.84
N THR A 116 1.32 -13.41 14.28
CA THR A 116 1.57 -13.71 15.70
C THR A 116 1.90 -12.43 16.48
N ASP A 117 2.85 -11.63 15.99
CA ASP A 117 3.26 -10.39 16.67
C ASP A 117 2.10 -9.38 16.76
N LYS A 118 1.31 -9.24 15.67
CA LYS A 118 0.12 -8.38 15.64
C LYS A 118 -0.92 -8.81 16.67
N LYS A 119 -1.13 -10.12 16.80
CA LYS A 119 -2.07 -10.68 17.76
C LYS A 119 -1.63 -10.36 19.19
N GLU A 120 -0.36 -10.56 19.50
CA GLU A 120 0.18 -10.28 20.85
C GLU A 120 0.07 -8.80 21.24
N ILE A 121 0.34 -7.88 20.31
CA ILE A 121 0.11 -6.44 20.50
C ILE A 121 -1.37 -6.14 20.75
N THR A 122 -2.27 -6.79 20.00
CA THR A 122 -3.72 -6.56 20.09
C THR A 122 -4.30 -7.10 21.39
N ASP A 123 -3.91 -8.31 21.78
CA ASP A 123 -4.34 -8.95 23.03
C ASP A 123 -3.94 -8.08 24.25
N LEU A 124 -2.72 -7.53 24.24
CA LEU A 124 -2.27 -6.63 25.30
C LEU A 124 -2.99 -5.27 25.28
N LEU A 125 -3.29 -4.74 24.09
CA LEU A 125 -4.04 -3.48 23.94
C LEU A 125 -5.47 -3.63 24.46
N GLU A 126 -6.15 -4.73 24.13
CA GLU A 126 -7.50 -5.04 24.61
C GLU A 126 -7.50 -5.16 26.14
N LEU A 127 -6.56 -5.93 26.70
CA LEU A 127 -6.40 -6.05 28.15
C LEU A 127 -6.19 -4.67 28.81
N THR A 128 -5.39 -3.81 28.20
CA THR A 128 -5.13 -2.45 28.70
C THR A 128 -6.38 -1.58 28.64
N ARG A 129 -7.17 -1.69 27.56
CA ARG A 129 -8.40 -0.93 27.34
C ARG A 129 -9.52 -1.36 28.29
N ASP A 130 -9.63 -2.66 28.55
CA ASP A 130 -10.60 -3.20 29.49
C ASP A 130 -10.34 -2.69 30.91
N MET A 131 -9.07 -2.62 31.35
CA MET A 131 -8.75 -2.02 32.66
C MET A 131 -8.93 -0.50 32.70
N GLN A 132 -8.84 0.20 31.57
CA GLN A 132 -9.15 1.62 31.52
C GLN A 132 -10.66 1.86 31.76
N MET A 133 -11.51 0.94 31.30
CA MET A 133 -12.97 1.00 31.42
C MET A 133 -13.47 0.44 32.76
N ASN A 134 -12.86 -0.63 33.28
CA ASN A 134 -13.20 -1.23 34.57
C ASN A 134 -12.42 -0.56 35.70
N SER A 135 -13.14 0.13 36.59
CA SER A 135 -12.62 0.88 37.74
C SER A 135 -11.86 0.02 38.77
N THR A 136 -11.90 -1.30 38.65
CA THR A 136 -11.20 -2.26 39.51
C THR A 136 -9.75 -2.39 39.05
N LEU A 137 -8.88 -1.55 39.65
CA LEU A 137 -7.43 -1.44 39.44
C LEU A 137 -6.62 -2.71 39.82
N ARG A 138 -7.08 -3.92 39.51
CA ARG A 138 -6.19 -5.10 39.49
C ARG A 138 -5.48 -5.12 38.15
N CYS A 139 -4.26 -4.57 38.15
CA CYS A 139 -3.42 -4.58 36.97
C CYS A 139 -2.94 -6.01 36.72
N ASN A 140 -3.59 -6.67 35.76
CA ASN A 140 -3.19 -7.98 35.27
C ASN A 140 -2.07 -7.88 34.22
N ILE A 141 -1.58 -6.68 33.90
CA ILE A 141 -0.42 -6.49 33.04
C ILE A 141 0.81 -6.82 33.85
N THR A 142 1.55 -7.83 33.39
CA THR A 142 2.88 -8.12 33.91
C THR A 142 3.94 -7.38 33.08
N PRO A 143 5.09 -7.05 33.70
CA PRO A 143 6.25 -6.55 32.96
C PRO A 143 6.62 -7.42 31.76
N ASP A 144 6.49 -8.74 31.89
CA ASP A 144 6.82 -9.71 30.83
C ASP A 144 5.98 -9.51 29.56
N MET A 145 4.70 -9.16 29.69
CA MET A 145 3.85 -8.87 28.53
C MET A 145 4.34 -7.64 27.76
N ILE A 146 4.78 -6.60 28.49
CA ILE A 146 5.34 -5.39 27.86
C ILE A 146 6.71 -5.69 27.25
N GLN A 147 7.51 -6.53 27.92
CA GLN A 147 8.81 -6.97 27.44
C GLN A 147 8.70 -7.70 26.11
N SER A 148 7.69 -8.56 25.95
CA SER A 148 7.43 -9.22 24.66
C SER A 148 7.18 -8.22 23.53
N ILE A 149 6.42 -7.14 23.79
CA ILE A 149 6.23 -6.08 22.78
C ILE A 149 7.54 -5.37 22.45
N ILE A 150 8.42 -5.13 23.44
CA ILE A 150 9.74 -4.54 23.20
C ILE A 150 10.59 -5.48 22.32
N GLU A 151 10.54 -6.79 22.57
CA GLU A 151 11.25 -7.79 21.77
C GLU A 151 10.72 -7.81 20.34
N ILE A 152 9.40 -7.82 20.14
CA ILE A 152 8.76 -7.69 18.83
C ILE A 152 9.30 -6.45 18.13
N LEU A 153 9.25 -5.27 18.76
CA LEU A 153 9.76 -4.03 18.17
C LEU A 153 11.26 -4.10 17.82
N SER A 154 12.03 -4.93 18.52
CA SER A 154 13.47 -5.08 18.36
C SER A 154 13.88 -6.12 17.31
N LYS A 155 12.99 -7.03 16.89
CA LYS A 155 13.29 -8.11 15.91
C LYS A 155 13.82 -7.57 14.57
N GLY A 156 13.57 -6.31 14.22
CA GLY A 156 14.19 -5.65 13.07
C GLY A 156 13.77 -6.18 11.69
N GLU A 157 13.04 -7.29 11.63
CA GLU A 157 12.53 -7.93 10.40
C GLU A 157 11.64 -7.01 9.56
N TYR A 158 11.04 -6.00 10.19
CA TYR A 158 10.13 -5.04 9.55
C TYR A 158 10.86 -3.82 8.95
N LEU A 159 12.19 -3.79 9.06
CA LEU A 159 13.07 -2.73 8.55
C LEU A 159 13.74 -3.08 7.22
N ALA A 160 13.69 -4.35 6.80
CA ALA A 160 14.19 -4.82 5.51
C ALA A 160 13.26 -4.41 4.35
#